data_AF-A0A7C2GF43-F1
#
_entry.id   AF-A0A7C2GF43-F1
#
_cell.length_a   1.000
_cell.length_b   1.000
_cell.length_c   1.000
_cell.angle_alpha   90.00
_cell.angle_beta   90.00
_cell.angle_gamma   90.00
#
_symmetry.space_group_name_H-M   'P 1'
#
loop_
_entity.id
_entity.type
_entity.pdbx_description
1 polymer ?
#
loop_
_entity_poly.entity_id
_entity_poly.type
_entity_poly.pdbx_seq_one_letter_code
_entity_poly.pdbx_strand_id
1 'polypeptide(L)' 'EKIRRLAEEAALQVELTGEPLPLPPMRPSERRIVHMLLKNHPKVTTESQGEGEARHVVVYPRDQAPPGTGEKA' A
#
# COMPACT_ATOMS: atom_id res chain seq x y z
N GLU A 1 13.20 7.70 -7.18
CA GLU A 1 13.52 6.26 -7.26
C GLU A 1 13.30 5.53 -5.93
N LYS A 2 13.81 6.03 -4.80
CA LYS A 2 13.67 5.38 -3.48
C LYS A 2 12.24 4.90 -3.11
N ILE A 3 11.21 5.72 -3.36
CA ILE A 3 9.83 5.36 -2.98
C ILE A 3 9.25 4.20 -3.81
N ARG A 4 9.63 4.08 -5.08
CA ARG A 4 9.16 2.98 -5.95
C ARG A 4 9.72 1.66 -5.48
N ARG A 5 11.03 1.63 -5.21
CA ARG A 5 11.71 0.47 -4.64
C ARG A 5 11.12 0.04 -3.31
N LEU A 6 10.86 1.00 -2.40
CA LEU A 6 10.21 0.70 -1.12
C LEU A 6 8.82 0.04 -1.31
N ALA A 7 8.03 0.55 -2.25
CA ALA A 7 6.71 0.00 -2.55
C ALA A 7 6.78 -1.41 -3.16
N GLU A 8 7.74 -1.67 -4.06
CA GLU A 8 7.97 -2.97 -4.66
C GLU A 8 8.44 -4.00 -3.62
N GLU A 9 9.40 -3.64 -2.77
CA GLU A 9 9.88 -4.49 -1.66
C GLU A 9 8.74 -4.82 -0.69
N ALA A 10 7.90 -3.83 -0.36
CA ALA A 10 6.74 -4.04 0.49
C ALA A 10 5.69 -4.95 -0.14
N ALA A 11 5.39 -4.77 -1.43
CA ALA A 11 4.46 -5.64 -2.14
C ALA A 11 4.93 -7.10 -2.14
N LEU A 12 6.22 -7.33 -2.40
CA LEU A 12 6.81 -8.67 -2.35
C LEU A 12 6.72 -9.27 -0.95
N GLN A 13 7.04 -8.49 0.09
CA GLN A 13 6.96 -8.96 1.47
C GLN A 13 5.54 -9.35 1.86
N VAL A 14 4.54 -8.53 1.51
CA VAL A 14 3.13 -8.80 1.80
C VAL A 14 2.63 -9.99 1.00
N GLU A 15 3.05 -10.14 -0.26
CA GLU A 15 2.73 -11.32 -1.07
C GLU A 15 3.26 -12.62 -0.46
N LEU A 16 4.49 -12.59 0.08
CA LEU A 16 5.13 -13.77 0.66
C LEU A 16 4.59 -14.11 2.05
N THR A 17 4.34 -13.10 2.87
CA THR A 17 3.93 -13.29 4.28
C THR A 17 2.43 -13.40 4.44
N GLY A 18 1.65 -12.80 3.54
CA GLY A 18 0.21 -12.64 3.72
C GLY A 18 -0.16 -11.67 4.82
N GLU A 19 0.78 -10.86 5.33
CA GLU A 19 0.57 -9.94 6.43
C GLU A 19 0.62 -8.47 5.93
N PRO A 20 -0.25 -7.58 6.44
CA PRO A 20 -0.18 -6.16 6.11
C PRO A 20 1.13 -5.51 6.56
N LEU A 21 1.68 -4.62 5.72
CA LEU A 21 2.92 -3.91 6.01
C LEU A 21 2.72 -2.39 5.98
N PRO A 22 2.83 -1.70 7.14
CA PRO A 22 2.84 -0.25 7.17
C PRO A 22 4.19 0.29 6.67
N LEU A 23 4.13 1.24 5.74
CA LEU A 23 5.31 1.98 5.30
C LEU A 23 5.59 3.16 6.24
N PRO A 24 6.82 3.69 6.28
CA PRO A 24 7.13 4.92 6.99
C PRO A 24 6.24 6.09 6.53
N PRO A 25 5.93 7.06 7.41
CA PRO A 25 5.23 8.29 7.02
C PRO A 25 5.95 9.01 5.88
N MET A 26 5.18 9.50 4.91
CA MET A 26 5.70 10.06 3.67
C MET A 26 4.79 11.16 3.15
N ARG A 27 5.31 12.00 2.24
CA ARG A 27 4.55 13.15 1.70
C ARG A 27 3.33 12.69 0.90
N PRO A 28 2.28 13.53 0.75
CA PRO A 28 1.12 13.20 -0.08
C PRO A 28 1.47 12.74 -1.50
N SER A 29 2.47 13.36 -2.12
CA SER A 29 2.96 12.98 -3.45
C SER A 29 3.58 11.58 -3.49
N GLU A 30 4.34 11.22 -2.46
CA GLU A 30 4.94 9.89 -2.32
C GLU A 30 3.87 8.82 -2.11
N ARG A 31 2.88 9.08 -1.24
CA ARG A 31 1.73 8.17 -1.05
C ARG A 31 1.01 7.91 -2.36
N ARG A 32 0.77 8.96 -3.16
CA ARG A 32 0.14 8.84 -4.48
C ARG A 32 0.97 7.94 -5.41
N ILE A 33 2.29 8.04 -5.39
CA ILE A 33 3.16 7.18 -6.20
C ILE A 33 3.00 5.71 -5.80
N VAL A 34 3.00 5.41 -4.49
CA VAL A 34 2.79 4.04 -3.99
C VAL A 34 1.43 3.49 -4.44
N HIS A 35 0.36 4.25 -4.22
CA HIS A 35 -1.00 3.87 -4.65
C HIS A 35 -1.07 3.61 -6.15
N MET A 36 -0.52 4.49 -6.98
CA MET A 36 -0.55 4.33 -8.43
C MET A 36 0.28 3.15 -8.93
N LEU A 37 1.41 2.87 -8.27
CA LEU A 37 2.29 1.76 -8.62
C LEU A 37 1.63 0.41 -8.32
N LEU A 38 0.98 0.29 -7.16
CA LEU A 38 0.39 -0.97 -6.69
C LEU A 38 -1.09 -1.13 -7.04
N LYS A 39 -1.77 -0.11 -7.59
CA LYS A 39 -3.20 -0.14 -7.96
C LYS A 39 -3.61 -1.38 -8.77
N ASN A 40 -2.78 -1.75 -9.75
CA ASN A 40 -3.04 -2.87 -10.65
C ASN A 40 -2.28 -4.15 -10.26
N HIS A 41 -1.63 -4.17 -9.08
CA HIS A 41 -0.93 -5.37 -8.63
C HIS A 41 -1.94 -6.49 -8.36
N PRO A 42 -1.73 -7.72 -8.85
CA PRO A 42 -2.73 -8.79 -8.76
C PRO A 42 -2.97 -9.28 -7.33
N LYS A 43 -1.95 -9.21 -6.47
CA LYS A 43 -1.96 -9.84 -5.13
C LYS A 43 -1.98 -8.89 -3.95
N VAL A 44 -1.78 -7.60 -4.17
CA VAL A 44 -1.76 -6.61 -3.07
C VAL A 44 -2.61 -5.40 -3.40
N THR A 45 -3.01 -4.67 -2.37
CA THR A 45 -3.68 -3.37 -2.46
C THR A 45 -3.08 -2.41 -1.43
N THR A 46 -3.47 -1.14 -1.47
CA THR A 46 -2.91 -0.10 -0.60
C THR A 46 -3.99 0.77 0.00
N GLU A 47 -3.80 1.19 1.26
CA GLU A 47 -4.65 2.15 1.94
C GLU A 47 -3.78 3.20 2.64
N SER A 48 -4.22 4.46 2.69
CA SER A 48 -3.56 5.48 3.50
C SER A 48 -4.20 5.61 4.87
N GLN A 49 -3.41 5.35 5.92
CA GLN A 49 -3.84 5.42 7.31
C GLN A 49 -3.08 6.50 8.08
N GLY A 50 -3.64 6.92 9.22
CA GLY A 50 -3.11 8.01 10.05
C GLY A 50 -3.46 9.40 9.53
N GLU A 51 -3.05 10.41 10.29
CA GLU A 51 -3.39 11.83 10.07
C GLU A 51 -2.14 12.71 10.08
N GLY A 52 -2.23 13.88 9.44
CA GLY A 52 -1.14 14.86 9.40
C GLY A 52 0.20 14.27 8.96
N GLU A 53 1.23 14.46 9.79
CA GLU A 53 2.58 13.97 9.57
C GLU A 53 2.75 12.48 9.81
N ALA A 54 1.85 11.84 10.58
CA ALA A 54 1.85 10.40 10.81
C ALA A 54 1.17 9.61 9.67
N ARG A 55 0.61 10.32 8.68
CA ARG A 55 -0.12 9.69 7.58
C ARG A 55 0.81 8.93 6.64
N HIS A 56 0.55 7.64 6.52
CA HIS A 56 1.38 6.69 5.77
C HIS A 56 0.54 5.82 4.84
N VAL A 57 1.17 4.89 4.13
CA VAL A 57 0.49 3.86 3.31
C VAL A 57 0.73 2.52 3.96
N VAL A 58 -0.32 1.71 4.04
CA VAL A 58 -0.24 0.30 4.44
C VAL A 58 -0.53 -0.53 3.19
N VAL A 59 0.33 -1.52 2.95
CA VAL A 59 0.16 -2.50 1.87
C VAL A 59 -0.53 -3.73 2.45
N TYR A 60 -1.60 -4.18 1.80
CA TYR A 60 -2.43 -5.30 2.23
C TYR A 60 -2.42 -6.43 1.20
N PRO A 61 -2.47 -7.71 1.62
CA PRO A 61 -2.82 -8.80 0.72
C PRO A 61 -4.22 -8.54 0.17
N ARG A 62 -4.42 -8.75 -1.13
CA ARG A 62 -5.70 -8.40 -1.78
C ARG A 62 -6.86 -9.26 -1.27
N ASP A 63 -6.57 -10.48 -0.86
CA ASP A 63 -7.54 -11.43 -0.29
C ASP A 63 -7.95 -11.09 1.15
N GLN A 64 -7.18 -10.23 1.83
CA GLN A 64 -7.41 -9.81 3.21
C GLN A 64 -7.69 -8.30 3.32
N ALA A 65 -7.92 -7.63 2.18
CA ALA A 65 -8.33 -6.25 2.19
C ALA A 65 -9.67 -6.14 2.95
N PRO A 66 -9.85 -5.17 3.86
CA PRO A 66 -11.11 -5.01 4.56
C PRO A 66 -12.26 -4.92 3.55
N PRO A 67 -13.42 -5.55 3.80
CA PRO A 67 -14.52 -5.73 2.83
C PRO A 67 -15.23 -4.44 2.34
N GLY A 68 -14.56 -3.28 2.30
CA GLY A 68 -15.08 -2.00 1.82
C GLY A 68 -14.22 -1.29 0.76
N THR A 69 -13.09 -1.85 0.33
CA THR A 69 -12.16 -1.19 -0.62
C THR A 69 -12.06 -1.84 -2.00
N GLY A 70 -12.85 -2.89 -2.27
CA GLY A 70 -12.70 -3.75 -3.45
C GLY A 70 -13.92 -3.93 -4.36
N GLU A 71 -15.01 -3.14 -4.23
CA GLU A 71 -16.10 -3.17 -5.22
C GLU A 71 -16.91 -1.86 -5.22
N LYS A 72 -16.58 -0.95 -6.14
CA LYS A 72 -17.55 -0.10 -6.85
C LYS A 72 -17.00 0.24 -8.23
N ALA A 73 -17.66 -0.35 -9.24
CA ALA A 73 -17.58 -0.13 -10.69
C ALA A 73 -16.35 -0.68 -11.43
#